data_AF-A0A7J3MXR7-F1
#
_entry.id   AF-A0A7J3MXR7-F1
#
_cell.length_a   1.000
_cell.length_b   1.000
_cell.length_c   1.000
_cell.angle_alpha   90.00
_cell.angle_beta   90.00
_cell.angle_gamma   90.00
#
_symmetry.space_group_name_H-M   'P 1'
#
loop_
_entity.id
_entity.type
_entity.pdbx_description
1 polymer ?
#
loop_
_entity_poly.entity_id
_entity_poly.type
_entity_poly.pdbx_seq_one_letter_code
_entity_poly.pdbx_strand_id
1 'polypeptide(L)'
;RDVILLSWPGEKLVDARVEQDKLVLVIRGPETIRYTIRLPSLVTITSPLTRIPTTTTETPVQSSVATETITTELTSAVAQLQRPADIVMVVTIATVLAVGVATGFYLYRSRLKKPSFISDMLNDIDIAIIRALEARGDSALQTELQNDVNIPRTTLWRHIRKLEKLGIVKVEKIGLQNRIVLIKKVKV
;
A
#
# COMPACT_ATOMS: atom_id res chain seq x y z
N ARG A 1 29.00 -0.25 8.96
CA ARG A 1 28.57 -1.65 9.17
C ARG A 1 27.88 -2.10 7.89
N ASP A 2 28.42 -3.08 7.16
CA ASP A 2 27.82 -3.51 5.90
C ASP A 2 26.65 -4.46 6.17
N VAL A 3 25.43 -4.01 5.84
CA VAL A 3 24.22 -4.82 5.88
C VAL A 3 23.96 -5.36 4.48
N ILE A 4 23.96 -6.68 4.35
CA ILE A 4 23.69 -7.36 3.08
C ILE A 4 22.27 -7.93 3.13
N LEU A 5 21.42 -7.48 2.23
CA LEU A 5 20.06 -8.00 2.06
C LEU A 5 20.11 -9.29 1.25
N LEU A 6 19.58 -10.38 1.81
CA LEU A 6 19.53 -11.70 1.16
C LEU A 6 18.23 -11.92 0.36
N SER A 7 17.21 -11.10 0.65
CA SER A 7 15.90 -11.16 0.01
C SER A 7 15.35 -9.76 -0.18
N TRP A 8 14.93 -9.41 -1.41
CA TRP A 8 14.32 -8.12 -1.74
C TRP A 8 12.78 -8.23 -1.76
N PRO A 9 12.06 -7.57 -0.86
CA PRO A 9 10.60 -7.63 -0.80
C PRO A 9 9.99 -6.69 -1.85
N GLY A 10 9.98 -7.12 -3.12
CA GLY A 10 9.66 -6.29 -4.29
C GLY A 10 8.42 -5.40 -4.16
N GLU A 11 7.21 -5.95 -4.30
CA GLU A 11 5.96 -5.19 -4.45
C GLU A 11 5.44 -4.52 -3.16
N LYS A 12 6.07 -4.81 -2.01
CA LYS A 12 5.62 -4.36 -0.67
C LYS A 12 6.63 -3.51 0.06
N LEU A 13 7.74 -3.17 -0.60
CA LEU A 13 8.68 -2.18 -0.11
C LEU A 13 8.05 -0.80 -0.25
N VAL A 14 7.79 -0.17 0.89
CA VAL A 14 7.26 1.20 0.93
C VAL A 14 8.39 2.20 0.75
N ASP A 15 9.54 1.92 1.36
CA ASP A 15 10.72 2.77 1.30
C ASP A 15 11.97 1.98 1.71
N ALA A 16 13.09 2.29 1.06
CA ALA A 16 14.42 1.79 1.43
C ALA A 16 15.41 2.94 1.33
N ARG A 17 15.96 3.35 2.47
CA ARG A 17 16.94 4.44 2.53
C ARG A 17 18.15 4.05 3.35
N VAL A 18 19.30 4.54 2.91
CA VAL A 18 20.58 4.37 3.59
C VAL A 18 20.97 5.73 4.16
N GLU A 19 20.98 5.84 5.48
CA GLU A 19 21.40 7.05 6.18
C GLU A 19 22.65 6.77 6.99
N GLN A 20 23.77 7.35 6.55
CA GLN A 20 25.08 7.39 7.21
C GLN A 20 25.73 6.00 7.46
N ASP A 21 25.08 5.14 8.24
CA ASP A 21 25.45 3.72 8.49
C ASP A 21 24.24 2.85 8.88
N LYS A 22 23.01 3.34 8.59
CA LYS A 22 21.75 2.69 8.94
C LYS A 22 20.98 2.38 7.67
N LEU A 23 20.66 1.11 7.48
CA LEU A 23 19.73 0.66 6.45
C LEU A 23 18.33 0.64 7.06
N VAL A 24 17.44 1.50 6.55
CA VAL A 24 16.04 1.60 7.00
C VAL A 24 15.15 1.01 5.91
N LEU A 25 14.42 -0.06 6.24
CA LEU A 25 13.39 -0.66 5.38
C LEU A 25 12.01 -0.43 5.99
N VAL A 26 11.08 0.13 5.21
CA VAL A 26 9.68 0.26 5.59
C VAL A 26 8.87 -0.71 4.74
N ILE A 27 8.24 -1.70 5.38
CA ILE A 27 7.53 -2.79 4.70
C ILE A 27 6.11 -2.88 5.26
N ARG A 28 5.11 -3.12 4.40
CA ARG A 28 3.70 -3.22 4.77
C ARG A 28 3.14 -4.62 4.52
N GLY A 29 2.75 -5.31 5.60
CA GLY A 29 2.05 -6.60 5.57
C GLY A 29 2.81 -7.71 6.30
N PRO A 30 2.26 -8.93 6.37
CA PRO A 30 2.98 -10.09 6.89
C PRO A 30 4.00 -10.56 5.84
N GLU A 31 5.27 -10.17 6.01
CA GLU A 31 6.36 -10.58 5.12
C GLU A 31 7.62 -10.88 5.92
N THR A 32 8.32 -11.96 5.56
CA THR A 32 9.50 -12.44 6.28
C THR A 32 10.75 -11.86 5.65
N ILE A 33 11.45 -11.00 6.38
CA ILE A 33 12.70 -10.38 5.93
C ILE A 33 13.87 -11.23 6.43
N ARG A 34 14.75 -11.65 5.51
CA ARG A 34 16.03 -12.30 5.87
C ARG A 34 17.17 -11.31 5.63
N TYR A 35 17.87 -10.95 6.69
CA TYR A 35 19.03 -10.07 6.67
C TYR A 35 20.22 -10.74 7.36
N THR A 36 21.42 -10.38 6.95
CA THR A 36 22.64 -10.74 7.68
C THR A 36 23.42 -9.47 8.01
N ILE A 37 23.99 -9.44 9.21
CA ILE A 37 24.85 -8.35 9.66
C ILE A 37 26.28 -8.87 9.58
N ARG A 38 27.13 -8.21 8.79
CA ARG A 38 28.55 -8.52 8.78
C ARG A 38 29.20 -7.97 10.06
N LEU A 39 29.47 -8.85 11.03
CA LEU A 39 30.27 -8.50 12.20
C LEU A 39 31.73 -8.36 11.78
N PRO A 40 32.41 -7.24 12.10
CA PRO A 40 33.86 -7.18 11.94
C PRO A 40 34.48 -8.20 12.90
N SER A 41 35.38 -9.04 12.37
CA SER A 41 36.14 -9.98 13.18
C SER A 41 37.02 -9.17 14.13
N LEU A 42 36.60 -9.01 15.38
CA LEU A 42 37.45 -8.48 16.43
C LEU A 42 38.39 -9.60 16.87
N VAL A 43 39.68 -9.32 16.73
CA VAL A 43 40.77 -10.17 17.20
C VAL A 43 40.57 -10.42 18.70
N THR A 44 40.59 -11.70 19.08
CA THR A 44 40.55 -12.22 20.44
C THR A 44 41.64 -11.60 21.32
N ILE A 45 41.25 -11.05 22.47
CA ILE A 45 42.16 -10.82 23.60
C ILE A 45 41.49 -11.30 24.89
N THR A 46 42.29 -12.01 25.67
CA THR A 46 42.12 -12.87 26.86
C THR A 46 41.48 -12.21 28.10
N SER A 47 40.66 -13.03 28.81
CA SER A 47 40.12 -13.06 30.23
C SER A 47 40.89 -12.30 31.36
N PRO A 48 40.40 -12.14 32.64
CA PRO A 48 39.25 -12.79 33.33
C PRO A 48 38.43 -11.99 34.42
N LEU A 49 37.34 -12.63 34.88
CA LEU A 49 36.69 -12.69 36.23
C LEU A 49 35.96 -11.52 36.95
N THR A 50 34.75 -11.86 37.47
CA THR A 50 34.16 -11.54 38.80
C THR A 50 33.36 -10.24 39.02
N ARG A 51 32.03 -10.34 39.24
CA ARG A 51 31.33 -10.30 40.57
C ARG A 51 29.78 -10.33 40.40
N ILE A 52 29.15 -11.32 41.04
CA ILE A 52 27.74 -11.37 41.55
C ILE A 52 27.69 -10.55 42.88
N PRO A 53 26.59 -10.27 43.65
CA PRO A 53 25.21 -10.82 43.68
C PRO A 53 24.03 -9.82 43.94
N THR A 54 22.80 -10.33 43.74
CA THR A 54 21.56 -10.37 44.57
C THR A 54 21.12 -9.17 45.47
N THR A 55 19.80 -8.89 45.57
CA THR A 55 18.91 -9.11 46.77
C THR A 55 17.76 -8.07 46.96
N THR A 56 16.59 -8.61 47.35
CA THR A 56 15.55 -8.06 48.28
C THR A 56 14.51 -7.07 47.75
N THR A 57 13.22 -7.43 47.68
CA THR A 57 12.20 -7.74 48.73
C THR A 57 11.60 -6.46 49.30
N GLU A 58 10.27 -6.28 49.16
CA GLU A 58 9.33 -6.21 50.30
C GLU A 58 7.88 -6.04 49.82
N THR A 59 7.05 -6.96 50.31
CA THR A 59 5.59 -6.93 50.41
C THR A 59 5.20 -6.17 51.69
N PRO A 60 4.02 -5.54 51.76
CA PRO A 60 3.11 -5.91 52.85
C PRO A 60 1.63 -6.11 52.43
N VAL A 61 1.05 -7.25 52.87
CA VAL A 61 -0.22 -7.46 53.65
C VAL A 61 -1.32 -6.36 53.61
N GLN A 62 -2.65 -6.60 53.70
CA GLN A 62 -3.58 -7.75 53.80
C GLN A 62 -5.01 -7.15 53.88
N SER A 63 -6.04 -8.01 53.71
CA SER A 63 -7.35 -8.02 54.41
C SER A 63 -8.65 -7.48 53.79
N SER A 64 -9.69 -8.30 54.07
CA SER A 64 -11.16 -8.10 54.07
C SER A 64 -11.90 -8.33 52.74
N VAL A 65 -12.61 -9.44 52.46
CA VAL A 65 -13.74 -10.18 53.12
C VAL A 65 -15.14 -9.62 52.76
N ALA A 66 -16.04 -10.55 52.41
CA ALA A 66 -17.52 -10.51 52.31
C ALA A 66 -18.12 -9.87 51.03
N THR A 67 -19.21 -10.34 50.41
CA THR A 67 -20.12 -11.49 50.58
C THR A 67 -20.98 -11.51 49.31
N GLU A 68 -21.18 -12.67 48.70
CA GLU A 68 -22.12 -12.86 47.60
C GLU A 68 -23.54 -13.03 48.15
N THR A 69 -24.51 -12.31 47.60
CA THR A 69 -25.93 -12.62 47.76
C THR A 69 -26.61 -12.35 46.41
N ILE A 70 -26.81 -13.43 45.67
CA ILE A 70 -27.59 -13.47 44.44
C ILE A 70 -28.99 -13.91 44.88
N THR A 71 -29.99 -13.04 44.78
CA THR A 71 -31.40 -13.45 44.87
C THR A 71 -32.25 -12.45 44.06
N THR A 72 -32.62 -12.91 42.87
CA THR A 72 -33.98 -12.83 42.32
C THR A 72 -34.59 -11.45 42.12
N GLU A 73 -34.48 -10.90 40.91
CA GLU A 73 -35.58 -10.15 40.28
C GLU A 73 -35.53 -10.36 38.76
N LEU A 74 -36.10 -11.46 38.28
CA LEU A 74 -36.70 -11.46 36.95
C LEU A 74 -38.17 -11.08 37.11
N THR A 75 -38.61 -10.18 36.23
CA THR A 75 -40.01 -9.93 35.89
C THR A 75 -40.71 -8.87 36.74
N SER A 76 -40.50 -7.61 36.36
CA SER A 76 -41.61 -6.67 36.31
C SER A 76 -41.50 -5.71 35.14
N ALA A 77 -42.58 -5.72 34.36
CA ALA A 77 -43.10 -4.59 33.62
C ALA A 77 -42.36 -4.12 32.36
N VAL A 78 -42.74 -4.81 31.28
CA VAL A 78 -42.98 -4.25 29.95
C VAL A 78 -43.85 -2.98 30.04
N ALA A 79 -43.28 -1.81 30.36
CA ALA A 79 -44.01 -0.54 30.27
C ALA A 79 -43.12 0.71 30.41
N GLN A 80 -42.11 0.94 29.56
CA GLN A 80 -41.66 2.32 29.27
C GLN A 80 -41.13 2.45 27.85
N LEU A 81 -42.02 2.81 26.92
CA LEU A 81 -41.67 3.54 25.72
C LEU A 81 -41.04 4.90 26.11
N GLN A 82 -40.17 5.39 25.23
CA GLN A 82 -39.65 6.76 25.13
C GLN A 82 -38.56 7.17 26.14
N ARG A 83 -37.31 6.77 25.84
CA ARG A 83 -36.15 7.63 26.09
C ARG A 83 -35.72 8.30 24.77
N PRO A 84 -35.82 9.64 24.64
CA PRO A 84 -35.31 10.35 23.46
C PRO A 84 -33.78 10.23 23.30
N ALA A 85 -33.08 9.74 24.33
CA ALA A 85 -31.65 9.44 24.28
C ALA A 85 -31.32 8.26 23.36
N ASP A 86 -32.20 7.26 23.23
CA ASP A 86 -31.92 6.09 22.39
C ASP A 86 -32.00 6.42 20.90
N ILE A 87 -32.95 7.28 20.51
CA ILE A 87 -33.07 7.75 19.11
C ILE A 87 -31.86 8.61 18.75
N VAL A 88 -31.42 9.51 19.64
CA VAL A 88 -30.23 10.34 19.39
C VAL A 88 -28.97 9.46 19.27
N MET A 89 -28.84 8.43 20.10
CA MET A 89 -27.72 7.47 20.02
C MET A 89 -27.75 6.62 18.74
N VAL A 90 -28.92 6.16 18.29
CA VAL A 90 -29.04 5.41 17.03
C VAL A 90 -28.73 6.32 15.83
N VAL A 91 -29.15 7.58 15.86
CA VAL A 91 -28.87 8.56 14.80
C VAL A 91 -27.38 8.94 14.76
N THR A 92 -26.71 9.08 15.91
CA THR A 92 -25.27 9.36 15.95
C THR A 92 -24.43 8.17 15.45
N ILE A 93 -24.80 6.94 15.81
CA ILE A 93 -24.11 5.74 15.30
C ILE A 93 -24.33 5.59 13.79
N ALA A 94 -25.56 5.81 13.31
CA ALA A 94 -25.88 5.73 11.88
C ALA A 94 -25.14 6.79 11.06
N THR A 95 -25.01 8.02 11.58
CA THR A 95 -24.27 9.10 10.89
C THR A 95 -22.77 8.83 10.84
N VAL A 96 -22.16 8.35 11.94
CA VAL A 96 -20.73 7.98 11.97
C VAL A 96 -20.45 6.83 10.99
N LEU A 97 -21.32 5.82 10.93
CA LEU A 97 -21.21 4.73 9.96
C LEU A 97 -21.35 5.23 8.51
N ALA A 98 -22.34 6.08 8.24
CA ALA A 98 -22.55 6.64 6.90
C ALA A 98 -21.35 7.48 6.42
N VAL A 99 -20.78 8.31 7.29
CA VAL A 99 -19.57 9.10 6.99
C VAL A 99 -18.37 8.17 6.78
N GLY A 100 -18.21 7.14 7.62
CA GLY A 100 -17.13 6.15 7.46
C GLY A 100 -17.21 5.41 6.12
N VAL A 101 -18.41 4.95 5.75
CA VAL A 101 -18.66 4.27 4.47
C VAL A 101 -18.48 5.23 3.30
N ALA A 102 -18.99 6.46 3.37
CA ALA A 102 -18.83 7.45 2.30
C ALA A 102 -17.36 7.83 2.11
N THR A 103 -16.61 8.02 3.20
CA THR A 103 -15.18 8.35 3.16
C THR A 103 -14.38 7.16 2.65
N GLY A 104 -14.67 5.95 3.12
CA GLY A 104 -14.07 4.72 2.63
C GLY A 104 -14.36 4.47 1.15
N PHE A 105 -15.59 4.68 0.71
CA PHE A 105 -16.01 4.56 -0.69
C PHE A 105 -15.39 5.64 -1.57
N TYR A 106 -15.32 6.88 -1.08
CA TYR A 106 -14.66 7.99 -1.77
C TYR A 106 -13.15 7.71 -1.93
N LEU A 107 -12.48 7.20 -0.89
CA LEU A 107 -11.07 6.80 -0.95
C LEU A 107 -10.84 5.57 -1.83
N TYR A 108 -11.74 4.59 -1.78
CA TYR A 108 -11.70 3.44 -2.68
C TYR A 108 -11.82 3.89 -4.14
N ARG A 109 -12.77 4.77 -4.43
CA ARG A 109 -12.99 5.33 -5.77
C ARG A 109 -11.88 6.29 -6.21
N SER A 110 -11.28 7.04 -5.29
CA SER A 110 -10.20 7.96 -5.62
C SER A 110 -8.89 7.22 -5.93
N ARG A 111 -8.63 6.06 -5.31
CA ARG A 111 -7.51 5.19 -5.68
C ARG A 111 -7.58 4.66 -7.11
N LEU A 112 -8.78 4.58 -7.69
CA LEU A 112 -8.99 4.18 -9.08
C LEU A 112 -8.74 5.33 -10.08
N LYS A 113 -8.72 6.59 -9.62
CA LYS A 113 -8.52 7.76 -10.47
C LYS A 113 -7.14 8.39 -10.23
N LYS A 114 -6.10 7.82 -10.85
CA LYS A 114 -4.77 8.46 -10.97
C LYS A 114 -4.45 8.96 -12.39
N PRO A 115 -5.21 9.90 -13.01
CA PRO A 115 -4.87 10.38 -14.36
C PRO A 115 -3.87 11.54 -14.38
N SER A 116 -3.73 12.34 -13.33
CA SER A 116 -3.03 13.64 -13.41
C SER A 116 -1.50 13.56 -13.36
N PHE A 117 -0.90 12.67 -12.57
CA PHE A 117 0.58 12.56 -12.56
C PHE A 117 1.13 11.93 -13.84
N ILE A 118 0.31 11.15 -14.55
CA ILE A 118 0.75 10.45 -15.75
C ILE A 118 0.87 11.42 -16.92
N SER A 119 -0.07 12.36 -17.08
CA SER A 119 0.00 13.37 -18.14
C SER A 119 1.26 14.23 -18.08
N ASP A 120 1.77 14.55 -16.88
CA ASP A 120 3.01 15.34 -16.73
C ASP A 120 4.27 14.55 -17.12
N MET A 121 4.22 13.22 -17.19
CA MET A 121 5.36 12.37 -17.59
C MET A 121 5.36 11.98 -19.07
N LEU A 122 4.36 12.40 -19.83
CA LEU A 122 4.25 12.13 -21.27
C LEU A 122 5.11 13.14 -22.04
N ASN A 123 6.01 12.62 -22.87
CA ASN A 123 6.79 13.43 -23.79
C ASN A 123 5.98 13.75 -25.06
N ASP A 124 6.39 14.72 -25.88
CA ASP A 124 5.65 15.10 -27.11
C ASP A 124 5.40 13.91 -28.06
N ILE A 125 6.37 13.00 -28.14
CA ILE A 125 6.26 11.76 -28.92
C ILE A 125 5.22 10.82 -28.31
N ASP A 126 5.15 10.72 -26.98
CA ASP A 126 4.16 9.90 -26.28
C ASP A 126 2.74 10.42 -26.56
N ILE A 127 2.57 11.75 -26.59
CA ILE A 127 1.32 12.43 -26.94
C ILE A 127 0.91 12.15 -28.38
N ALA A 128 1.86 12.24 -29.32
CA ALA A 128 1.61 11.94 -30.72
C ALA A 128 1.14 10.48 -30.93
N ILE A 129 1.74 9.53 -30.21
CA ILE A 129 1.34 8.11 -30.23
C ILE A 129 -0.09 7.93 -29.71
N ILE A 130 -0.44 8.59 -28.60
CA ILE A 130 -1.79 8.51 -28.02
C ILE A 130 -2.82 9.13 -28.95
N ARG A 131 -2.52 10.29 -29.56
CA ARG A 131 -3.41 10.91 -30.54
C ARG A 131 -3.62 10.02 -31.77
N ALA A 132 -2.57 9.37 -32.26
CA ALA A 132 -2.67 8.43 -33.37
C ALA A 132 -3.55 7.20 -33.01
N LEU A 133 -3.46 6.71 -31.76
CA LEU A 133 -4.34 5.65 -31.27
C LEU A 133 -5.80 6.11 -31.13
N GLU A 134 -6.04 7.29 -30.59
CA GLU A 134 -7.39 7.87 -30.45
C GLU A 134 -8.05 8.09 -31.82
N ALA A 135 -7.30 8.60 -32.80
CA ALA A 135 -7.78 8.80 -34.17
C ALA A 135 -8.23 7.50 -34.86
N ARG A 136 -7.67 6.35 -34.47
CA ARG A 136 -7.96 5.02 -35.04
C ARG A 136 -8.98 4.20 -34.25
N GLY A 137 -9.62 4.79 -33.24
CA GLY A 137 -10.61 4.09 -32.42
C GLY A 137 -9.98 3.27 -31.30
N ASP A 138 -9.04 3.89 -30.58
CA ASP A 138 -8.40 3.36 -29.37
C ASP A 138 -7.53 2.11 -29.62
N SER A 139 -7.26 1.75 -30.87
CA SER A 139 -6.39 0.63 -31.21
C SER A 139 -5.74 0.77 -32.59
N ALA A 140 -4.51 0.30 -32.73
CA ALA A 140 -3.78 0.32 -33.99
C ALA A 140 -2.72 -0.78 -34.07
N LEU A 141 -2.32 -1.15 -35.29
CA LEU A 141 -1.16 -2.01 -35.50
C LEU A 141 0.14 -1.22 -35.38
N GLN A 142 1.22 -1.88 -34.95
CA GLN A 142 2.54 -1.23 -34.81
C GLN A 142 3.00 -0.57 -36.12
N THR A 143 2.73 -1.20 -37.26
CA THR A 143 3.09 -0.68 -38.58
C THR A 143 2.30 0.58 -38.94
N GLU A 144 1.01 0.62 -38.60
CA GLU A 144 0.15 1.78 -38.84
C GLU A 144 0.59 2.97 -37.98
N LEU A 145 0.84 2.70 -36.69
CA LEU A 145 1.29 3.71 -35.73
C LEU A 145 2.67 4.28 -36.09
N GLN A 146 3.53 3.46 -36.70
CA GLN A 146 4.82 3.91 -37.24
C GLN A 146 4.64 4.91 -38.39
N ASN A 147 3.68 4.65 -39.28
CA ASN A 147 3.41 5.53 -40.42
C ASN A 147 2.82 6.87 -39.97
N ASP A 148 1.97 6.88 -38.95
CA ASP A 148 1.31 8.10 -38.47
C ASP A 148 2.26 9.04 -37.73
N VAL A 149 3.15 8.48 -36.90
CA VAL A 149 4.04 9.27 -36.04
C VAL A 149 5.36 9.61 -36.74
N ASN A 150 5.65 8.99 -37.90
CA ASN A 150 6.86 9.19 -38.69
C ASN A 150 8.17 9.05 -37.88
N ILE A 151 8.22 8.06 -36.97
CA ILE A 151 9.38 7.76 -36.13
C ILE A 151 9.94 6.35 -36.40
N PRO A 152 11.23 6.10 -36.11
CA PRO A 152 11.82 4.77 -36.25
C PRO A 152 11.11 3.72 -35.38
N ARG A 153 10.97 2.49 -35.89
CA ARG A 153 10.29 1.37 -35.21
C ARG A 153 10.82 1.08 -33.81
N THR A 154 12.12 1.19 -33.60
CA THR A 154 12.79 0.96 -32.30
C THR A 154 12.49 2.06 -31.30
N THR A 155 12.44 3.32 -31.74
CA THR A 155 12.05 4.48 -30.92
C THR A 155 10.59 4.35 -30.52
N LEU A 156 9.71 4.10 -31.48
CA LEU A 156 8.28 3.86 -31.23
C LEU A 156 8.10 2.75 -30.18
N TRP A 157 8.83 1.64 -30.31
CA TRP A 157 8.73 0.53 -29.35
C TRP A 157 9.17 0.93 -27.93
N ARG A 158 10.23 1.73 -27.78
CA ARG A 158 10.64 2.25 -26.45
C ARG A 158 9.52 3.07 -25.82
N HIS A 159 8.88 3.94 -26.58
CA HIS A 159 7.76 4.77 -26.11
C HIS A 159 6.52 3.92 -25.81
N ILE A 160 6.16 2.96 -26.66
CA ILE A 160 5.05 2.02 -26.39
C ILE A 160 5.29 1.25 -25.08
N ARG A 161 6.52 0.73 -24.87
CA ARG A 161 6.86 0.02 -23.63
C ARG A 161 6.81 0.93 -22.40
N LYS A 162 7.19 2.21 -22.54
CA LYS A 162 7.04 3.21 -21.48
C LYS A 162 5.55 3.44 -21.17
N LEU A 163 4.73 3.66 -22.19
CA LEU A 163 3.27 3.85 -22.06
C LEU A 163 2.57 2.61 -21.47
N GLU A 164 3.05 1.41 -21.80
CA GLU A 164 2.58 0.13 -21.26
C GLU A 164 2.90 0.03 -19.75
N LYS A 165 4.12 0.37 -19.34
CA LYS A 165 4.50 0.44 -17.91
C LYS A 165 3.67 1.45 -17.12
N LEU A 166 3.25 2.54 -17.76
CA LEU A 166 2.36 3.54 -17.17
C LEU A 166 0.89 3.09 -17.13
N GLY A 167 0.56 1.93 -17.70
CA GLY A 167 -0.81 1.40 -17.76
C GLY A 167 -1.73 2.18 -18.70
N ILE A 168 -1.18 2.88 -19.68
CA ILE A 168 -1.94 3.69 -20.64
C ILE A 168 -2.34 2.83 -21.85
N VAL A 169 -1.41 2.02 -22.34
CA VAL A 169 -1.61 1.13 -23.50
C VAL A 169 -1.34 -0.33 -23.13
N LYS A 170 -1.95 -1.24 -23.87
CA LYS A 170 -1.74 -2.68 -23.82
C LYS A 170 -1.21 -3.15 -25.18
N VAL A 171 -0.20 -4.00 -25.19
CA VAL A 171 0.24 -4.65 -26.43
C VAL A 171 -0.31 -6.07 -26.47
N GLU A 172 -1.06 -6.37 -27.52
CA GLU A 172 -1.61 -7.70 -27.79
C GLU A 172 -1.01 -8.22 -29.09
N LYS A 173 -0.52 -9.46 -29.07
CA LYS A 173 0.05 -10.08 -30.27
C LYS A 173 -1.09 -10.71 -31.08
N ILE A 174 -1.30 -10.23 -32.31
CA ILE A 174 -2.31 -10.77 -33.23
C ILE A 174 -1.57 -11.31 -34.46
N GLY A 175 -1.44 -12.63 -34.51
CA GLY A 175 -0.69 -13.31 -35.58
C GLY A 175 0.80 -12.94 -35.59
N LEU A 176 1.24 -12.32 -36.69
CA LEU A 176 2.62 -11.85 -36.87
C LEU A 176 2.86 -10.40 -36.43
N GLN A 177 1.80 -9.67 -36.07
CA GLN A 177 1.89 -8.25 -35.75
C GLN A 177 1.50 -7.96 -34.31
N ASN A 178 2.04 -6.86 -33.78
CA ASN A 178 1.67 -6.35 -32.47
C ASN A 178 0.56 -5.31 -32.66
N ARG A 179 -0.59 -5.55 -32.03
CA ARG A 179 -1.67 -4.58 -31.89
C ARG A 179 -1.53 -3.84 -30.57
N ILE A 180 -1.65 -2.54 -30.61
CA ILE A 180 -1.62 -1.67 -29.44
C ILE A 180 -3.05 -1.22 -29.17
N VAL A 181 -3.51 -1.34 -27.93
CA VAL A 181 -4.86 -0.95 -27.48
C VAL A 181 -4.72 0.07 -26.35
N LEU A 182 -5.45 1.18 -26.44
CA LEU A 182 -5.50 2.22 -25.42
C LEU A 182 -6.44 1.76 -24.29
N ILE A 183 -5.90 1.61 -23.08
CA ILE A 183 -6.67 1.20 -21.89
C ILE A 183 -7.25 2.43 -21.19
N LYS A 184 -6.49 3.52 -21.18
CA LYS A 184 -6.80 4.72 -20.43
C LYS A 184 -6.76 5.93 -21.35
N LYS A 185 -7.90 6.61 -21.45
CA LYS A 185 -7.98 7.90 -22.13
C LYS A 185 -7.29 8.94 -21.27
N VAL A 186 -6.15 9.42 -21.76
CA VAL A 186 -5.45 10.56 -21.19
C VAL A 186 -5.96 11.77 -21.95
N LYS A 187 -6.65 12.69 -21.26
CA LYS A 187 -7.08 13.93 -21.89
C LYS A 187 -5.82 14.80 -22.05
N VAL A 188 -5.28 14.80 -23.26
CA VAL A 188 -4.11 15.60 -23.67
C VAL A 188 -4.52 16.89 -24.33
#